data_AF-A0A527ZFE1-F1
#
_entry.id   AF-A0A527ZFE1-F1
#
_cell.length_a   1.000
_cell.length_b   1.000
_cell.length_c   1.000
_cell.angle_alpha   90.00
_cell.angle_beta   90.00
_cell.angle_gamma   90.00
#
_symmetry.space_group_name_H-M   'P 1'
#
loop_
_entity.id
_entity.type
_entity.pdbx_description
1 polymer ?
#
loop_
_entity_poly.entity_id
_entity_poly.type
_entity_poly.pdbx_seq_one_letter_code
_entity_poly.pdbx_strand_id
1 'polypeptide(L)'
;TVQDNLQRAAAVGLSWPLPGELTDDALEHKLFSRNGVKQGTRRRTEPNWPDLAVELKKPGVTLLILWEEYRGSHPDGYGYSRFCELLRGFKQRLSPTMRQEHAAGDKAFVDYSGKKIPIVDRKTGEIREAC
;
A
#
# COMPACT_ATOMS: atom_id res chain seq x y z
N THR A 1 24.45 -5.96 -8.66
CA THR A 1 25.44 -6.02 -9.76
C THR A 1 26.66 -6.78 -9.27
N VAL A 2 27.53 -7.26 -10.18
CA VAL A 2 28.73 -8.06 -9.81
C VAL A 2 29.61 -7.34 -8.77
N GLN A 3 29.75 -6.01 -8.87
CA GLN A 3 30.48 -5.19 -7.91
C GLN A 3 29.96 -5.28 -6.46
N ASP A 4 28.64 -5.32 -6.28
CA ASP A 4 28.00 -5.44 -4.95
C ASP A 4 28.25 -6.83 -4.35
N ASN A 5 28.29 -7.89 -5.17
CA ASN A 5 28.66 -9.22 -4.70
C ASN A 5 30.14 -9.30 -4.27
N LEU A 6 31.05 -8.65 -5.00
CA LEU A 6 32.47 -8.58 -4.63
C LEU A 6 32.67 -7.83 -3.30
N GLN A 7 31.95 -6.73 -3.09
CA GLN A 7 31.98 -5.99 -1.82
C GLN A 7 31.47 -6.83 -0.65
N ARG A 8 30.39 -7.61 -0.85
CA ARG A 8 29.86 -8.51 0.18
C ARG A 8 30.85 -9.60 0.54
N ALA A 9 31.46 -10.25 -0.46
CA ALA A 9 32.48 -11.27 -0.24
C ALA A 9 33.67 -10.73 0.57
N ALA A 10 34.15 -9.53 0.22
CA ALA A 10 35.20 -8.85 1.00
C ALA A 10 34.76 -8.53 2.44
N ALA A 11 33.52 -8.07 2.64
CA ALA A 11 32.98 -7.72 3.96
C ALA A 11 32.86 -8.93 4.90
N VAL A 12 32.73 -10.14 4.36
CA VAL A 12 32.71 -11.38 5.16
C VAL A 12 34.03 -12.16 5.09
N GLY A 13 35.08 -11.55 4.55
CA GLY A 13 36.43 -12.11 4.51
C GLY A 13 36.56 -13.36 3.64
N LEU A 14 35.71 -13.51 2.62
CA LEU A 14 35.81 -14.63 1.69
C LEU A 14 36.90 -14.37 0.66
N SER A 15 37.84 -15.30 0.54
CA SER A 15 38.92 -15.30 -0.45
C SER A 15 38.87 -16.58 -1.29
N TRP A 16 39.34 -16.49 -2.54
CA TRP A 16 39.50 -17.64 -3.41
C TRP A 16 40.87 -18.29 -3.20
N PRO A 17 41.03 -19.63 -3.22
CA PRO A 17 39.96 -20.63 -3.35
C PRO A 17 39.11 -20.78 -2.08
N LEU A 18 37.82 -21.07 -2.26
CA LEU A 18 36.93 -21.33 -1.14
C LEU A 18 37.33 -22.65 -0.44
N PRO A 19 37.19 -22.74 0.89
CA PRO A 19 37.40 -24.00 1.61
C PRO A 19 36.45 -25.09 1.12
N GLY A 20 36.92 -26.33 0.96
CA GLY A 20 36.11 -27.45 0.45
C GLY A 20 34.92 -27.84 1.34
N GLU A 21 34.95 -27.49 2.61
CA GLU A 21 33.86 -27.71 3.58
C GLU A 21 32.75 -26.65 3.51
N LEU A 22 32.91 -25.62 2.67
CA LEU A 22 31.93 -24.55 2.53
C LEU A 22 30.85 -24.95 1.53
N THR A 23 29.66 -25.29 2.05
CA THR A 23 28.48 -25.59 1.23
C THR A 23 27.89 -24.32 0.61
N ASP A 24 27.15 -24.48 -0.48
CA ASP A 24 26.42 -23.37 -1.13
C ASP A 24 25.46 -22.68 -0.17
N ASP A 25 24.75 -23.42 0.67
CA ASP A 25 23.84 -22.87 1.69
C ASP A 25 24.59 -22.03 2.73
N ALA A 26 25.76 -22.49 3.19
CA ALA A 26 26.58 -21.76 4.14
C ALA A 26 27.19 -20.49 3.51
N LEU A 27 27.53 -20.56 2.22
CA LEU A 27 28.00 -19.42 1.44
C LEU A 27 26.89 -18.39 1.24
N GLU A 28 25.67 -18.82 0.89
CA GLU A 28 24.51 -17.95 0.74
C GLU A 28 24.20 -17.26 2.08
N HIS A 29 24.17 -18.02 3.18
CA HIS A 29 23.93 -17.47 4.49
C HIS A 29 25.01 -16.43 4.88
N LYS A 30 26.29 -16.68 4.58
CA LYS A 30 27.36 -15.70 4.82
C LYS A 30 27.17 -14.42 3.99
N LEU A 31 26.84 -14.55 2.71
CA LEU A 31 26.74 -13.41 1.78
C LEU A 31 25.45 -12.60 1.93
N PHE A 32 24.35 -13.23 2.36
CA PHE A 32 23.01 -12.64 2.29
C PHE A 32 22.27 -12.54 3.64
N SER A 33 22.69 -13.24 4.71
CA SER A 33 21.92 -13.22 5.98
C SER A 33 21.92 -11.89 6.73
N ARG A 34 22.88 -10.98 6.47
CA ARG A 34 22.85 -9.60 7.02
C ARG A 34 22.02 -8.62 6.19
N ASN A 35 21.55 -9.07 5.03
CA ASN A 35 20.71 -8.28 4.14
C ASN A 35 19.40 -9.05 3.93
N GLY A 36 18.69 -9.35 5.02
CA GLY A 36 17.24 -9.54 4.92
C GLY A 36 16.73 -8.38 4.07
N VAL A 37 16.17 -8.71 2.90
CA VAL A 37 15.94 -7.81 1.75
C VAL A 37 15.82 -6.39 2.25
N LYS A 38 16.92 -5.61 2.20
CA LYS A 38 16.86 -4.21 2.65
C LYS A 38 15.85 -3.60 1.70
N GLN A 39 14.61 -3.40 2.15
CA GLN A 39 13.57 -2.74 1.37
C GLN A 39 14.24 -1.49 0.88
N GLY A 40 14.50 -1.43 -0.44
CA GLY A 40 15.41 -0.45 -1.00
C GLY A 40 15.04 0.90 -0.42
N THR A 41 15.98 1.52 0.31
CA THR A 41 15.73 2.79 1.00
C THR A 41 15.05 3.70 0.00
N ARG A 42 13.88 4.23 0.35
CA ARG A 42 13.07 4.99 -0.60
C ARG A 42 13.88 6.17 -1.10
N ARG A 43 14.35 6.08 -2.35
CA ARG A 43 15.36 7.00 -2.91
C ARG A 43 14.78 8.29 -3.48
N ARG A 44 13.45 8.39 -3.58
CA ARG A 44 12.74 9.54 -4.14
C ARG A 44 11.91 10.19 -3.06
N THR A 45 11.71 11.49 -3.18
CA THR A 45 10.81 12.24 -2.30
C THR A 45 9.42 11.66 -2.37
N GLU A 46 8.89 11.24 -1.23
CA GLU A 46 7.52 10.75 -1.13
C GLU A 46 6.54 11.92 -0.97
N PRO A 47 5.35 11.85 -1.58
CA PRO A 47 4.27 12.75 -1.23
C PRO A 47 3.75 12.45 0.19
N ASN A 48 2.98 13.38 0.76
CA ASN A 48 2.26 13.13 2.00
C ASN A 48 1.08 12.15 1.73
N TRP A 49 1.30 10.86 2.00
CA TRP A 49 0.32 9.81 1.74
C TRP A 49 -1.02 9.98 2.48
N PRO A 50 -1.06 10.35 3.77
CA PRO A 50 -2.29 10.73 4.46
C PRO A 50 -3.13 11.78 3.71
N ASP A 51 -2.50 12.89 3.31
CA ASP A 51 -3.20 13.99 2.65
C ASP A 51 -3.77 13.54 1.30
N LEU A 52 -2.98 12.81 0.50
CA LEU A 52 -3.44 12.23 -0.75
C LEU A 52 -4.62 11.26 -0.56
N ALA A 53 -4.63 10.49 0.52
CA ALA A 53 -5.71 9.55 0.81
C ALA A 53 -7.02 10.28 1.21
N VAL A 54 -6.91 11.47 1.81
CA VAL A 54 -8.06 12.35 2.09
C VAL A 54 -8.52 13.05 0.81
N GLU A 55 -7.59 13.60 0.02
CA GLU A 55 -7.88 14.31 -1.22
C GLU A 55 -8.61 13.42 -2.22
N LEU A 56 -8.19 12.17 -2.35
CA LEU A 56 -8.82 11.18 -3.24
C LEU A 56 -10.27 10.82 -2.85
N LYS A 57 -10.75 11.23 -1.66
CA LYS A 57 -12.17 11.07 -1.29
C LYS A 57 -13.05 12.20 -1.83
N LYS A 58 -12.48 13.30 -2.34
CA LYS A 58 -13.25 14.43 -2.86
C LYS A 58 -13.85 14.10 -4.23
N PRO A 59 -15.08 14.57 -4.53
CA PRO A 59 -15.69 14.36 -5.84
C PRO A 59 -14.81 14.89 -6.98
N GLY A 60 -14.67 14.12 -8.06
CA GLY A 60 -13.91 14.52 -9.25
C GLY A 60 -12.39 14.38 -9.14
N VAL A 61 -11.84 14.08 -7.96
CA VAL A 61 -10.40 13.82 -7.80
C VAL A 61 -10.08 12.40 -8.22
N THR A 62 -9.08 12.25 -9.09
CA THR A 62 -8.59 10.94 -9.54
C THR A 62 -7.15 10.71 -9.12
N LEU A 63 -6.74 9.45 -9.03
CA LEU A 63 -5.37 9.09 -8.71
C LEU A 63 -4.35 9.59 -9.76
N LEU A 64 -4.80 9.72 -11.01
CA LEU A 64 -3.99 10.26 -12.10
C LEU A 64 -3.67 11.75 -11.85
N ILE A 65 -4.68 12.56 -11.53
CA ILE A 65 -4.51 13.99 -11.23
C ILE A 65 -3.51 14.18 -10.09
N LEU A 66 -3.68 13.45 -8.98
CA LEU A 66 -2.77 13.53 -7.84
C LEU A 66 -1.34 13.12 -8.18
N TRP A 67 -1.16 12.15 -9.09
CA TRP A 67 0.15 11.76 -9.57
C TRP A 67 0.77 12.82 -10.49
N GLU A 68 -0.02 13.45 -11.36
CA GLU A 68 0.44 14.54 -12.23
C GLU A 68 0.93 15.75 -11.41
N GLU A 69 0.17 16.15 -10.38
CA GLU A 69 0.56 17.21 -9.43
C GLU A 69 1.86 16.86 -8.67
N TYR A 70 1.96 15.62 -8.19
CA TYR A 70 3.18 15.12 -7.57
C TYR A 70 4.37 15.16 -8.54
N ARG A 71 4.19 14.75 -9.80
CA ARG A 71 5.25 14.77 -10.82
C ARG A 71 5.64 16.17 -11.27
N GLY A 72 4.69 17.11 -11.25
CA GLY A 72 4.94 18.52 -11.54
C GLY A 72 5.87 19.16 -10.49
N SER A 73 5.70 18.79 -9.22
CA SER A 73 6.57 19.23 -8.12
C SER A 73 7.84 18.39 -7.96
N HIS A 74 7.83 17.14 -8.44
CA HIS A 74 8.93 16.18 -8.33
C HIS A 74 9.26 15.56 -9.69
N PRO A 75 10.04 16.25 -10.55
CA PRO A 75 10.37 15.77 -11.89
C PRO A 75 11.16 14.45 -11.93
N ASP A 76 11.81 14.07 -10.84
CA ASP A 76 12.51 12.80 -10.66
C ASP A 76 11.74 11.81 -9.75
N GLY A 77 10.53 12.18 -9.33
CA GLY A 77 9.64 11.40 -8.48
C GLY A 77 9.14 10.11 -9.12
N TYR A 78 8.38 9.33 -8.36
CA TYR A 78 7.86 8.03 -8.79
C TYR A 78 7.02 8.08 -10.07
N GLY A 79 7.26 7.12 -10.97
CA GLY A 79 6.35 6.83 -12.08
C GLY A 79 4.99 6.30 -11.57
N TYR A 80 3.97 6.42 -12.42
CA TYR A 80 2.57 6.19 -12.05
C TYR A 80 2.32 4.81 -11.38
N SER A 81 2.86 3.73 -11.96
CA SER A 81 2.70 2.38 -11.41
C SER A 81 3.25 2.27 -10.00
N ARG A 82 4.46 2.78 -9.76
CA ARG A 82 5.11 2.72 -8.44
C ARG A 82 4.38 3.60 -7.42
N PHE A 83 3.90 4.76 -7.85
CA PHE A 83 3.08 5.64 -7.02
C PHE A 83 1.79 4.93 -6.56
N CYS A 84 1.09 4.27 -7.48
CA CYS A 84 -0.10 3.48 -7.17
C CYS A 84 0.19 2.36 -6.16
N GLU A 85 1.28 1.61 -6.34
CA GLU A 85 1.71 0.55 -5.41
C GLU A 85 1.94 1.09 -4.00
N LEU A 86 2.68 2.20 -3.88
CA LEU A 86 3.00 2.80 -2.60
C LEU A 86 1.76 3.32 -1.86
N LEU A 87 0.84 3.97 -2.57
CA LEU A 87 -0.43 4.42 -1.98
C LEU A 87 -1.30 3.24 -1.53
N ARG A 88 -1.36 2.15 -2.31
CA ARG A 88 -2.07 0.92 -1.90
C ARG A 88 -1.45 0.30 -0.66
N GLY A 89 -0.11 0.18 -0.62
CA GLY A 89 0.60 -0.32 0.54
C GLY A 89 0.40 0.55 1.78
N PHE A 90 0.32 1.87 1.61
CA PHE A 90 -0.06 2.79 2.69
C PHE A 90 -1.49 2.54 3.17
N LYS A 91 -2.48 2.47 2.27
CA LYS A 91 -3.89 2.21 2.62
C LYS A 91 -4.10 0.88 3.35
N GLN A 92 -3.37 -0.17 2.98
CA GLN A 92 -3.43 -1.47 3.67
C GLN A 92 -2.99 -1.38 5.14
N ARG A 93 -2.08 -0.45 5.48
CA ARG A 93 -1.63 -0.24 6.86
C ARG A 93 -2.61 0.58 7.69
N LEU A 94 -3.49 1.35 7.05
CA LEU A 94 -4.51 2.16 7.75
C LEU A 94 -5.69 1.32 8.25
N SER A 95 -5.93 0.15 7.67
CA SER A 95 -7.07 -0.69 8.01
C SER A 95 -6.65 -1.88 8.89
N PRO A 96 -6.71 -1.79 10.23
CA PRO A 96 -6.73 -2.99 11.06
C PRO A 96 -7.97 -3.79 10.68
N THR A 97 -7.78 -4.92 10.01
CA THR A 97 -8.90 -5.78 9.60
C THR A 97 -9.32 -6.58 10.83
N MET A 98 -10.39 -6.16 11.51
CA MET A 98 -11.00 -6.97 12.56
C MET A 98 -11.82 -8.08 11.87
N ARG A 99 -11.31 -9.31 11.86
CA ARG A 99 -12.10 -10.47 11.45
C ARG A 99 -13.12 -10.75 12.55
N GLN A 100 -14.38 -10.43 12.30
CA GLN A 100 -15.48 -10.88 13.14
C GLN A 100 -15.90 -12.27 12.66
N GLU A 101 -15.70 -13.28 13.48
CA GLU A 101 -16.33 -14.59 13.26
C GLU A 101 -17.82 -14.44 13.59
N HIS A 102 -18.68 -14.61 12.59
CA HIS A 102 -20.12 -14.61 12.76
C HIS A 102 -20.65 -16.04 12.61
N ALA A 103 -21.24 -16.59 13.68
CA ALA A 103 -22.09 -17.75 13.56
C ALA A 103 -23.36 -17.37 12.78
N ALA A 104 -23.78 -18.21 11.83
CA ALA A 104 -24.97 -17.93 11.02
C ALA A 104 -26.22 -17.82 11.92
N GLY A 105 -26.93 -16.69 11.82
CA GLY A 105 -28.18 -16.43 12.55
C GLY A 105 -28.07 -15.52 13.78
N ASP A 106 -26.86 -15.20 14.25
CA ASP A 106 -26.69 -14.42 15.48
C ASP A 106 -26.84 -12.89 15.32
N LYS A 107 -26.52 -12.35 14.14
CA LYS A 107 -26.57 -10.89 13.88
C LYS A 107 -27.02 -10.58 12.47
N ALA A 108 -27.92 -9.60 12.34
CA ALA A 108 -28.31 -8.98 11.09
C ALA A 108 -27.79 -7.54 11.06
N PHE A 109 -27.09 -7.15 9.99
CA PHE A 109 -26.67 -5.78 9.75
C PHE A 109 -27.56 -5.15 8.69
N VAL A 110 -28.15 -4.00 9.00
CA VAL A 110 -28.93 -3.19 8.06
C VAL A 110 -28.10 -1.97 7.71
N ASP A 111 -27.66 -1.87 6.45
CA ASP A 111 -26.98 -0.69 5.94
C ASP A 111 -28.00 0.21 5.21
N TYR A 112 -28.12 1.46 5.64
CA TYR A 112 -29.02 2.42 5.02
C TYR A 112 -28.21 3.34 4.11
N SER A 113 -28.51 3.31 2.81
CA SER A 113 -27.77 4.07 1.77
C SER A 113 -27.81 5.61 1.90
N GLY A 114 -28.43 6.15 2.95
CA GLY A 114 -28.61 7.58 3.19
C GLY A 114 -29.63 8.27 2.29
N LYS A 115 -30.14 7.61 1.24
CA LYS A 115 -31.17 8.15 0.36
C LYS A 115 -32.56 7.97 0.97
N LYS A 116 -33.17 9.08 1.39
CA LYS A 116 -34.55 9.12 1.85
C LYS A 116 -35.50 8.94 0.68
N ILE A 117 -36.38 7.96 0.77
CA ILE A 117 -37.42 7.71 -0.24
C ILE A 117 -38.59 8.65 0.06
N PRO A 118 -39.13 9.38 -0.93
CA PRO A 118 -40.33 10.18 -0.74
C PRO A 118 -41.55 9.27 -0.50
N ILE A 119 -42.28 9.53 0.58
CA ILE A 119 -43.56 8.91 0.92
C ILE A 119 -44.65 9.85 0.43
N VAL A 120 -45.55 9.36 -0.43
CA VAL A 120 -46.69 10.12 -0.94
C VAL A 120 -47.95 9.70 -0.18
N ASP A 121 -48.62 10.65 0.47
CA ASP A 121 -49.93 10.41 1.06
C ASP A 121 -50.96 10.19 -0.06
N ARG A 122 -51.59 9.00 -0.06
CA ARG A 122 -52.52 8.60 -1.11
C ARG A 122 -53.82 9.43 -1.14
N LYS A 123 -54.20 10.06 -0.03
CA LYS A 123 -55.44 10.85 0.09
C LYS A 123 -55.21 12.32 -0.20
N THR A 124 -54.04 12.87 0.16
CA THR A 124 -53.74 14.31 0.03
C THR A 124 -52.75 14.64 -1.07
N GLY A 125 -51.98 13.66 -1.55
CA GLY A 125 -50.91 13.87 -2.53
C GLY A 125 -49.65 14.53 -1.95
N GLU A 126 -49.61 14.78 -0.63
CA GLU A 126 -48.45 15.38 0.01
C GLU A 126 -47.25 14.42 0.00
N ILE A 127 -46.10 14.94 -0.42
CA ILE A 127 -44.83 14.21 -0.42
C ILE A 127 -44.06 14.57 0.85
N ARG A 128 -43.70 13.58 1.65
CA ARG A 128 -42.85 13.73 2.84
C ARG A 128 -41.66 12.79 2.76
N GLU A 129 -40.52 13.20 3.29
CA GLU A 129 -39.35 12.32 3.36
C GLU A 129 -39.51 11.29 4.49
N ALA A 130 -39.07 10.04 4.24
CA ALA A 130 -38.93 9.06 5.32
C ALA A 130 -37.92 9.58 6.37
N CYS A 131 -38.30 9.53 7.65
CA CYS A 131 -37.45 9.97 8.77
C CYS A 131 -36.16 9.15 8.85
#